data_AF-A0A7X7CAY3-F1
#
_entry.id   AF-A0A7X7CAY3-F1
#
_cell.length_a   1.000
_cell.length_b   1.000
_cell.length_c   1.000
_cell.angle_alpha   90.00
_cell.angle_beta   90.00
_cell.angle_gamma   90.00
#
_symmetry.space_group_name_H-M   'P 1'
#
loop_
_entity.id
_entity.type
_entity.pdbx_description
1 polymer ?
#
loop_
_entity_poly.entity_id
_entity_poly.type
_entity_poly.pdbx_seq_one_letter_code
_entity_poly.pdbx_strand_id
1 'polypeptide(L)'
;MTLTEPGRLVPVLSESWGRDRSWTLDVYRDGGGYEAWKTAQTMDPAEIINIMKDSSLRGRGGAGFPTGLKWSFLPAPDGGPRYLVVNADESEPG
;
A
#
# COMPACT_ATOMS: atom_id res chain seq x y z
N MET A 1 -4.61 -12.97 -30.88
CA MET A 1 -4.37 -12.41 -29.54
C MET A 1 -3.76 -11.04 -29.74
N THR A 2 -4.55 -9.98 -29.60
CA THR A 2 -4.09 -8.61 -29.83
C THR A 2 -3.48 -8.11 -28.54
N LEU A 3 -2.16 -7.90 -28.52
CA LEU A 3 -1.49 -7.26 -27.39
C LEU A 3 -1.80 -5.77 -27.46
N THR A 4 -2.52 -5.26 -26.47
CA THR A 4 -2.75 -3.82 -26.32
C THR A 4 -1.43 -3.14 -25.97
N GLU A 5 -1.14 -1.98 -26.56
CA GLU A 5 0.01 -1.15 -26.20
C GLU A 5 0.03 -0.92 -24.66
N PRO A 6 1.16 -1.12 -23.97
CA PRO A 6 1.25 -0.84 -22.54
C PRO A 6 1.00 0.64 -22.28
N GLY A 7 0.15 0.94 -21.31
CA GLY A 7 -0.15 2.32 -20.91
C GLY A 7 1.08 3.07 -20.39
N ARG A 8 1.00 4.41 -20.36
CA ARG A 8 2.05 5.27 -19.81
C ARG A 8 2.33 4.90 -18.34
N LEU A 9 3.59 4.61 -18.01
CA LEU A 9 4.03 4.46 -16.62
C LEU A 9 4.03 5.83 -15.92
N VAL A 10 3.38 5.89 -14.76
CA VAL A 10 3.30 7.10 -13.92
C VAL A 10 3.98 6.80 -12.58
N PRO A 11 4.98 7.59 -12.15
CA PRO A 11 5.55 7.44 -10.82
C PRO A 11 4.49 7.82 -9.78
N VAL A 12 4.29 6.94 -8.79
CA VAL A 12 3.39 7.18 -7.66
C VAL A 12 4.19 7.28 -6.36
N LEU A 13 5.02 6.28 -6.05
CA LEU A 13 5.84 6.28 -4.83
C LEU A 13 7.06 7.20 -4.91
N SER A 14 7.70 7.26 -6.07
CA SER A 14 8.92 8.05 -6.30
C SER A 14 8.65 9.46 -6.84
N GLU A 15 7.39 9.82 -7.03
CA GLU A 15 6.99 11.10 -7.60
C GLU A 15 7.57 12.29 -6.82
N SER A 16 7.58 12.20 -5.48
CA SER A 16 7.99 13.29 -4.58
C SER A 16 9.46 13.26 -4.15
N TRP A 17 10.26 12.27 -4.58
CA TRP A 17 11.65 12.11 -4.10
C TRP A 17 12.54 13.34 -4.33
N GLY A 18 12.32 14.06 -5.44
CA GLY A 18 13.09 15.27 -5.79
C GLY A 18 12.57 16.57 -5.16
N ARG A 19 11.48 16.52 -4.38
CA ARG A 19 10.89 17.72 -3.79
C ARG A 19 11.71 18.19 -2.58
N ASP A 20 11.94 19.49 -2.47
CA ASP A 20 12.65 20.06 -1.32
C ASP A 20 11.93 19.69 -0.01
N ARG A 21 12.70 19.24 0.98
CA ARG A 21 12.21 18.82 2.30
C ARG A 21 11.03 17.83 2.28
N SER A 22 11.02 16.91 1.31
CA SER A 22 9.97 15.89 1.09
C SER A 22 9.65 15.01 2.32
N TRP A 23 10.57 14.88 3.27
CA TRP A 23 10.39 14.15 4.53
C TRP A 23 9.57 14.89 5.58
N THR A 24 9.24 16.17 5.36
CA THR A 24 8.46 16.96 6.31
C THR A 24 6.96 16.70 6.15
N LEU A 25 6.24 16.74 7.28
CA LEU A 25 4.80 16.57 7.29
C LEU A 25 4.06 17.62 6.44
N ASP A 26 4.55 18.85 6.44
CA ASP A 26 3.94 19.94 5.68
C ASP A 26 4.06 19.71 4.17
N VAL A 27 5.24 19.31 3.69
CA VAL A 27 5.44 18.98 2.27
C VAL A 27 4.65 17.74 1.87
N TYR A 28 4.56 16.73 2.74
CA TYR A 28 3.72 15.55 2.50
C TYR A 28 2.25 15.93 2.35
N ARG A 29 1.72 16.78 3.23
CA ARG A 29 0.33 17.25 3.20
C ARG A 29 0.04 18.14 1.99
N ASP A 30 0.96 19.04 1.63
CA ASP A 30 0.83 19.90 0.44
C ASP A 30 0.76 19.06 -0.85
N GLY A 31 1.46 17.93 -0.90
CA GLY A 31 1.35 16.94 -1.98
C GLY A 31 0.10 16.05 -1.92
N GLY A 32 -0.91 16.37 -1.10
CA GLY A 32 -2.12 15.54 -0.95
C GLY A 32 -1.96 14.34 -0.02
N GLY A 33 -0.91 14.30 0.80
CA GLY A 33 -0.71 13.28 1.82
C GLY A 33 -1.89 13.19 2.80
N TYR A 34 -2.13 11.98 3.32
CA TYR A 34 -3.29 11.62 4.14
C TYR A 34 -4.67 11.64 3.48
N GLU A 35 -4.87 12.15 2.26
CA GLU A 35 -6.22 12.16 1.66
C GLU A 35 -6.79 10.75 1.48
N ALA A 36 -5.98 9.81 0.96
CA ALA A 36 -6.39 8.41 0.86
C ALA A 36 -6.65 7.75 2.24
N TRP A 37 -5.89 8.15 3.26
CA TRP A 37 -6.10 7.65 4.63
C TRP A 37 -7.41 8.16 5.23
N LYS A 38 -7.76 9.44 5.01
CA LYS A 38 -9.05 10.02 5.43
C LYS A 38 -10.21 9.27 4.78
N THR A 39 -10.11 8.95 3.50
CA THR A 39 -11.11 8.11 2.81
C THR A 39 -11.16 6.71 3.41
N ALA A 40 -10.03 6.04 3.61
CA ALA A 40 -10.00 4.69 4.17
C ALA A 40 -10.61 4.63 5.59
N GLN A 41 -10.44 5.67 6.40
CA GLN A 41 -11.03 5.77 7.75
C GLN A 41 -12.56 5.76 7.76
N THR A 42 -13.22 6.08 6.64
CA THR A 42 -14.68 6.05 6.54
C THR A 42 -15.22 4.74 5.96
N MET A 43 -14.34 3.81 5.58
CA MET A 43 -14.72 2.56 4.91
C MET A 43 -14.82 1.40 5.90
N ASP A 44 -15.65 0.42 5.57
CA ASP A 44 -15.65 -0.85 6.30
C ASP A 44 -14.33 -1.59 6.04
N PRO A 45 -13.67 -2.19 7.05
CA PRO A 45 -12.44 -2.95 6.84
C PRO A 45 -12.56 -4.07 5.80
N ALA A 46 -13.73 -4.71 5.67
CA ALA A 46 -13.96 -5.74 4.66
C ALA A 46 -13.97 -5.15 3.23
N GLU A 47 -14.45 -3.93 3.05
CA GLU A 47 -14.39 -3.21 1.78
C GLU A 47 -12.93 -2.94 1.37
N ILE A 48 -12.11 -2.48 2.31
CA ILE A 48 -10.67 -2.27 2.08
C ILE A 48 -9.99 -3.59 1.69
N ILE A 49 -10.31 -4.70 2.36
CA ILE A 49 -9.77 -6.02 2.01
C ILE A 49 -10.16 -6.43 0.59
N ASN A 50 -11.40 -6.16 0.16
CA ASN A 50 -11.84 -6.48 -1.20
C ASN A 50 -11.12 -5.62 -2.25
N ILE A 51 -10.97 -4.31 -2.01
CA ILE A 51 -10.16 -3.43 -2.88
C ILE A 51 -8.75 -3.98 -3.06
N MET A 52 -8.12 -4.46 -1.97
CA MET A 52 -6.77 -5.02 -2.03
C MET A 52 -6.68 -6.40 -2.70
N LYS A 53 -7.76 -7.17 -2.71
CA LYS A 53 -7.86 -8.40 -3.50
C LYS A 53 -7.98 -8.07 -4.99
N ASP A 54 -8.86 -7.13 -5.32
CA ASP A 54 -9.12 -6.71 -6.71
C ASP A 54 -7.93 -6.01 -7.34
N SER A 55 -7.15 -5.25 -6.55
CA SER A 55 -5.93 -4.59 -7.02
C SER A 55 -4.82 -5.57 -7.42
N SER A 56 -4.95 -6.85 -7.08
CA SER A 56 -3.93 -7.88 -7.31
C SER A 56 -2.54 -7.51 -6.74
N LEU A 57 -2.49 -6.72 -5.66
CA LEU A 57 -1.22 -6.35 -5.04
C LEU A 57 -0.55 -7.59 -4.46
N ARG A 58 0.70 -7.81 -4.85
CA ARG A 58 1.56 -8.87 -4.31
C ARG A 58 2.58 -8.30 -3.33
N GLY A 59 2.96 -9.11 -2.34
CA GLY A 59 4.03 -8.77 -1.40
C GLY A 59 5.34 -8.45 -2.12
N ARG A 60 6.00 -7.36 -1.69
CA ARG A 60 7.21 -6.82 -2.33
C ARG A 60 8.53 -7.23 -1.68
N GLY A 61 8.50 -7.90 -0.52
CA GLY A 61 9.70 -8.47 0.12
C GLY A 61 10.03 -9.88 -0.39
N GLY A 62 10.04 -10.11 -1.70
CA GLY A 62 10.44 -11.38 -2.32
C GLY A 62 9.36 -12.49 -2.40
N ALA A 63 8.54 -12.68 -1.37
CA ALA A 63 7.60 -13.82 -1.32
C ALA A 63 6.46 -13.79 -2.36
N GLY A 64 6.07 -12.61 -2.87
CA GLY A 64 5.06 -12.47 -3.94
C GLY A 64 3.63 -12.92 -3.60
N PHE A 65 3.33 -13.21 -2.32
CA PHE A 65 2.01 -13.65 -1.87
C PHE A 65 0.94 -12.54 -2.06
N PRO A 66 -0.30 -12.84 -2.49
CA PRO A 66 -1.34 -11.84 -2.66
C PRO A 66 -1.71 -11.14 -1.34
N THR A 67 -1.52 -9.82 -1.29
CA THR A 67 -1.66 -9.02 -0.06
C THR A 67 -3.10 -9.03 0.47
N GLY A 68 -4.10 -8.83 -0.39
CA GLY A 68 -5.52 -8.85 0.03
C GLY A 68 -5.97 -10.21 0.59
N LEU A 69 -5.45 -11.32 0.04
CA LEU A 69 -5.71 -12.65 0.58
C LEU A 69 -5.04 -12.83 1.95
N LYS A 70 -3.78 -12.40 2.09
CA LYS A 70 -3.04 -12.46 3.36
C LYS A 70 -3.80 -11.72 4.47
N TRP A 71 -4.35 -10.53 4.17
CA TRP A 71 -5.10 -9.73 5.15
C TRP A 71 -6.39 -10.43 5.58
N SER A 72 -7.05 -11.17 4.69
CA SER A 72 -8.28 -11.90 5.01
C SER A 72 -8.09 -13.12 5.93
N PHE A 73 -6.86 -13.54 6.19
CA PHE A 73 -6.56 -14.59 7.17
C PHE A 73 -6.57 -14.09 8.61
N LEU A 74 -6.62 -12.77 8.83
CA LEU A 74 -6.69 -12.22 10.16
C LEU A 74 -8.02 -12.66 10.82
N PRO A 75 -7.99 -13.29 12.00
CA PRO A 75 -9.22 -13.77 12.64
C PRO A 75 -10.12 -12.61 13.04
N ALA A 76 -11.40 -12.89 13.30
CA ALA A 76 -12.34 -11.91 13.85
C ALA A 76 -11.78 -11.30 15.16
N PRO A 77 -12.11 -10.04 15.48
CA PRO A 77 -11.71 -9.42 16.75
C PRO A 77 -12.10 -10.28 17.95
N ASP A 78 -11.11 -10.65 18.75
CA ASP A 78 -11.22 -11.48 19.95
C ASP A 78 -10.99 -10.68 21.25
N GLY A 79 -10.89 -9.35 21.12
CA GLY A 79 -10.60 -8.42 22.22
C GLY A 79 -9.11 -8.29 22.57
N GLY A 80 -8.23 -9.07 21.94
CA GLY A 80 -6.78 -8.97 22.12
C GLY A 80 -6.15 -7.84 21.29
N PRO A 81 -4.93 -7.40 21.65
CA PRO A 81 -4.19 -6.44 20.84
C PRO A 81 -3.78 -7.05 19.49
N ARG A 82 -3.80 -6.23 18.44
CA ARG A 82 -3.31 -6.58 17.10
C ARG A 82 -2.08 -5.76 16.77
N TYR A 83 -1.10 -6.41 16.16
CA TYR A 83 0.17 -5.77 15.80
C TYR A 83 0.33 -5.72 14.29
N LEU A 84 0.82 -4.59 13.80
CA LEU A 84 1.28 -4.40 12.43
C LEU A 84 2.80 -4.28 12.46
N VAL A 85 3.48 -5.04 11.60
CA VAL A 85 4.93 -4.99 11.43
C VAL A 85 5.24 -4.51 10.02
N VAL A 86 6.05 -3.46 9.92
CA VAL A 86 6.67 -3.04 8.66
C VAL A 86 8.05 -3.68 8.64
N ASN A 87 8.28 -4.61 7.72
CA ASN A 87 9.61 -5.15 7.50
C ASN A 87 10.42 -4.18 6.62
N ALA A 88 11.34 -3.44 7.25
CA ALA A 88 12.27 -2.53 6.58
C ALA A 88 13.70 -3.08 6.49
N ASP A 89 13.90 -4.36 6.84
CA ASP A 89 15.18 -5.04 6.65
C ASP A 89 15.36 -5.41 5.17
N GLU A 90 16.12 -4.57 4.47
CA GLU A 90 16.50 -4.73 3.05
C GLU A 90 17.98 -5.13 2.97
N SER A 91 18.28 -6.38 3.32
CA SER A 91 19.64 -6.91 3.42
C SER A 91 20.05 -7.84 2.26
N GLU A 92 19.13 -8.18 1.35
CA GLU A 92 19.43 -8.98 0.16
C GLU A 92 20.28 -8.17 -0.85
N PRO A 93 21.37 -8.74 -1.40
CA PRO A 93 22.14 -8.08 -2.46
C PRO A 93 21.30 -7.85 -3.73
N GLY A 94 21.50 -6.70 -4.37
CA GLY A 94 20.83 -6.31 -5.62
C GLY A 94 21.35 -7.01 -6.86
#